data_AF-A0A3B8MFQ6-F1
#
_entry.id   AF-A0A3B8MFQ6-F1
#
_cell.length_a   1.000
_cell.length_b   1.000
_cell.length_c   1.000
_cell.angle_alpha   90.00
_cell.angle_beta   90.00
_cell.angle_gamma   90.00
#
_symmetry.space_group_name_H-M   'P 1'
#
loop_
_entity.id
_entity.type
_entity.pdbx_description
1 polymer ?
#
loop_
_entity_poly.entity_id
_entity_poly.type
_entity_poly.pdbx_seq_one_letter_code
_entity_poly.pdbx_strand_id
1 'polypeptide(L)'
;MLSGLIVCAECGGRFTISSGNDKNGRYYRCSTNKNRGKQVCGNSRHLNLHRAEQQTLEFLFDRFLNPSLAERSIELYQQRHGNGNPHLAALTNAQQKCQIEMQNLVETIRQAGPMPEFLAAIKSTQDEIDRIEAQIKEEPDDGMEMPTLADAIEEIEYLRSSLQNPDQDVEHKRNILAHLIHRIKIPPRGHGELEYYDPQQHLPMVIAKKDNGLVNNISPGRSGMSGDPEGSRTPVS
;
A
#
# COMPACT_ATOMS: atom_id res chain seq x y z
N MET A 1 -12.39 11.06 -1.38
CA MET A 1 -11.18 10.21 -1.42
C MET A 1 -11.10 9.38 -2.71
N LEU A 2 -12.12 8.59 -3.07
CA LEU A 2 -12.05 7.62 -4.18
C LEU A 2 -12.28 8.19 -5.60
N SER A 3 -12.52 9.50 -5.74
CA SER A 3 -12.64 10.15 -7.05
C SER A 3 -11.39 9.88 -7.90
N GLY A 4 -11.59 9.35 -9.11
CA GLY A 4 -10.51 8.98 -10.03
C GLY A 4 -10.13 7.50 -9.99
N LEU A 5 -10.38 6.81 -8.88
CA LEU A 5 -10.12 5.36 -8.72
C LEU A 5 -11.35 4.52 -9.09
N ILE A 6 -12.56 5.06 -8.93
CA ILE A 6 -13.80 4.35 -9.26
C ILE A 6 -14.15 4.53 -10.75
N VAL A 7 -14.34 3.41 -11.44
CA VAL A 7 -14.71 3.35 -12.86
C VAL A 7 -15.97 2.50 -13.09
N CYS A 8 -16.70 2.82 -14.14
CA CYS A 8 -17.85 2.05 -14.59
C CYS A 8 -17.39 0.78 -15.30
N ALA A 9 -17.87 -0.38 -14.86
CA ALA A 9 -17.56 -1.64 -15.55
C ALA A 9 -18.28 -1.77 -16.91
N GLU A 10 -19.34 -0.99 -17.15
CA GLU A 10 -20.10 -1.02 -18.40
C GLU A 10 -19.48 -0.15 -19.50
N CYS A 11 -19.12 1.10 -19.18
CA CYS A 11 -18.65 2.07 -20.18
C CYS A 11 -17.20 2.53 -19.98
N GLY A 12 -16.48 2.02 -18.98
CA GLY A 12 -15.11 2.44 -18.62
C GLY A 12 -14.98 3.85 -18.04
N GLY A 13 -16.05 4.67 -18.07
CA GLY A 13 -16.05 6.05 -17.60
C GLY A 13 -15.91 6.16 -16.08
N ARG A 14 -15.34 7.27 -15.61
CA ARG A 14 -15.13 7.51 -14.17
C ARG A 14 -16.44 7.75 -13.43
N PHE A 15 -16.48 7.33 -12.18
CA PHE A 15 -17.49 7.82 -11.24
C PHE A 15 -17.02 9.15 -10.64
N THR A 16 -17.93 10.11 -10.55
CA THR A 16 -17.68 11.42 -9.94
C THR A 16 -18.66 11.67 -8.81
N ILE A 17 -18.24 12.50 -7.84
CA ILE A 17 -19.10 12.90 -6.73
C ILE A 17 -20.19 13.83 -7.27
N SER A 18 -21.43 13.53 -6.93
CA SER A 18 -22.57 14.41 -7.11
C SER A 18 -23.26 14.64 -5.76
N SER A 19 -23.86 15.80 -5.60
CA SER A 19 -24.69 16.14 -4.45
C SER A 19 -26.16 16.01 -4.82
N GLY A 20 -26.96 15.41 -3.95
CA GLY A 20 -28.42 15.45 -3.96
C GLY A 20 -28.95 16.49 -2.96
N ASN A 21 -30.28 16.65 -2.92
CA ASN A 21 -30.93 17.70 -2.14
C ASN A 21 -31.04 17.38 -0.62
N ASP A 22 -30.68 16.17 -0.18
CA ASP A 22 -30.76 15.76 1.23
C ASP A 22 -29.43 15.93 1.98
N LYS A 23 -29.52 16.07 3.32
CA LYS A 23 -28.39 16.30 4.25
C LYS A 23 -27.32 15.19 4.27
N ASN A 24 -27.63 13.99 3.75
CA ASN A 24 -26.68 12.86 3.54
C ASN A 24 -26.25 12.71 2.06
N GLY A 25 -26.43 13.77 1.25
CA GLY A 25 -26.66 13.70 -0.19
C GLY A 25 -25.45 13.52 -1.10
N ARG A 26 -24.25 13.15 -0.62
CA ARG A 26 -23.09 12.96 -1.53
C ARG A 26 -22.97 11.51 -1.95
N TYR A 27 -22.91 11.27 -3.26
CA TYR A 27 -22.78 9.94 -3.83
C TYR A 27 -21.87 9.94 -5.06
N TYR A 28 -21.20 8.82 -5.30
CA TYR A 28 -20.52 8.54 -6.55
C TYR A 28 -21.52 8.08 -7.60
N ARG A 29 -21.43 8.66 -8.80
CA ARG A 29 -22.24 8.27 -9.97
C ARG A 29 -21.39 8.23 -11.24
N CYS A 30 -21.69 7.30 -12.16
CA CYS A 30 -21.06 7.26 -13.47
C CYS A 30 -21.24 8.59 -14.21
N SER A 31 -20.13 9.28 -14.50
CA SER A 31 -20.13 10.57 -15.20
C SER A 31 -20.70 10.48 -16.62
N THR A 32 -20.42 9.38 -17.33
CA THR A 32 -20.96 9.14 -18.68
C THR A 32 -22.48 9.01 -18.67
N ASN A 33 -23.05 8.20 -17.76
CA ASN A 33 -24.50 8.09 -17.60
C ASN A 33 -25.12 9.44 -17.21
N LYS A 34 -24.49 10.18 -16.29
CA LYS A 34 -24.96 11.49 -15.84
C LYS A 34 -25.01 12.51 -16.99
N ASN A 35 -23.95 12.60 -17.79
CA ASN A 35 -23.78 13.66 -18.77
C ASN A 35 -24.36 13.32 -20.15
N ARG A 36 -24.35 12.03 -20.53
CA ARG A 36 -24.76 11.55 -21.87
C ARG A 36 -26.01 10.67 -21.85
N GLY A 37 -26.55 10.39 -20.67
CA GLY A 37 -27.80 9.66 -20.50
C GLY A 37 -27.70 8.14 -20.66
N LYS A 38 -28.83 7.48 -20.41
CA LYS A 38 -28.95 6.01 -20.35
C LYS A 38 -28.66 5.31 -21.69
N GLN A 39 -28.83 6.01 -22.82
CA GLN A 39 -28.54 5.47 -24.14
C GLN A 39 -27.05 5.20 -24.36
N VAL A 40 -26.16 5.94 -23.68
CA VAL A 40 -24.70 5.78 -23.80
C VAL A 40 -24.14 4.86 -22.71
N CYS A 41 -24.73 4.84 -21.53
CA CYS A 41 -24.33 3.95 -20.44
C CYS A 41 -25.54 3.67 -19.55
N GLY A 42 -25.90 2.39 -19.38
CA GLY A 42 -27.03 1.96 -18.57
C GLY A 42 -26.80 2.06 -17.06
N ASN A 43 -25.55 2.19 -16.62
CA ASN A 43 -25.16 2.21 -15.22
C ASN A 43 -25.61 3.48 -14.51
N SER A 44 -26.79 3.41 -13.88
CA SER A 44 -27.40 4.48 -13.09
C SER A 44 -27.17 4.33 -11.59
N ARG A 45 -26.15 3.59 -11.15
CA ARG A 45 -25.89 3.37 -9.72
C ARG A 45 -25.47 4.66 -9.01
N HIS A 46 -25.99 4.81 -7.79
CA HIS A 46 -25.53 5.79 -6.82
C HIS A 46 -24.85 5.04 -5.66
N LEU A 47 -23.59 5.34 -5.41
CA LEU A 47 -22.87 4.79 -4.26
C LEU A 47 -22.77 5.88 -3.21
N ASN A 48 -23.34 5.66 -2.02
CA ASN A 48 -23.17 6.61 -0.92
C ASN A 48 -21.67 6.82 -0.66
N LEU A 49 -21.26 8.09 -0.57
CA LEU A 49 -19.85 8.45 -0.53
C LEU A 49 -19.13 7.82 0.68
N HIS A 50 -19.66 8.00 1.88
CA HIS A 50 -19.02 7.51 3.11
C HIS A 50 -19.03 5.98 3.16
N ARG A 51 -20.14 5.35 2.80
CA ARG A 51 -20.22 3.88 2.79
C ARG A 51 -19.24 3.26 1.80
N ALA A 52 -19.11 3.82 0.60
CA ALA A 52 -18.17 3.33 -0.40
C ALA A 52 -16.72 3.50 0.05
N GLU A 53 -16.39 4.63 0.68
CA GLU A 53 -15.06 4.90 1.23
C GLU A 53 -14.73 3.94 2.37
N GLN A 54 -15.63 3.79 3.34
CA GLN A 54 -15.44 2.88 4.46
C GLN A 54 -15.27 1.43 4.02
N GLN A 55 -16.14 0.91 3.15
CA GLN A 55 -16.04 -0.47 2.66
C GLN A 55 -14.74 -0.73 1.88
N THR A 56 -14.24 0.26 1.16
CA THR A 56 -12.96 0.15 0.44
C THR A 56 -11.80 0.07 1.43
N LEU A 57 -11.80 0.91 2.47
CA LEU A 57 -10.76 0.90 3.49
C LEU A 57 -10.77 -0.40 4.30
N GLU A 58 -11.94 -0.88 4.72
CA GLU A 58 -12.09 -2.16 5.44
C GLU A 58 -11.52 -3.32 4.62
N PHE A 59 -11.87 -3.41 3.33
CA PHE A 59 -11.34 -4.45 2.44
C PHE A 59 -9.81 -4.35 2.28
N LEU A 60 -9.28 -3.13 2.13
CA LEU A 60 -7.84 -2.93 2.04
C LEU A 60 -7.14 -3.35 3.33
N PHE A 61 -7.63 -2.96 4.50
CA PHE A 61 -6.98 -3.28 5.76
C PHE A 61 -6.94 -4.79 6.02
N ASP A 62 -8.01 -5.50 5.71
CA ASP A 62 -8.07 -6.95 5.85
C ASP A 62 -7.12 -7.67 4.89
N ARG A 63 -6.99 -7.18 3.65
CA ARG A 63 -6.29 -7.89 2.58
C ARG A 63 -4.84 -7.45 2.33
N PHE A 64 -4.50 -6.20 2.66
CA PHE A 64 -3.20 -5.57 2.38
C PHE A 64 -2.37 -5.28 3.62
N LEU A 65 -3.01 -4.91 4.73
CA LEU A 65 -2.34 -4.40 5.91
C LEU A 65 -2.43 -5.40 7.07
N ASN A 66 -2.14 -6.66 6.76
CA ASN A 66 -2.06 -7.76 7.72
C ASN A 66 -0.58 -8.10 8.02
N PRO A 67 -0.19 -8.28 9.30
CA PRO A 67 1.17 -8.66 9.70
C PRO A 67 1.77 -9.84 8.91
N SER A 68 1.01 -10.91 8.67
CA SER A 68 1.50 -12.09 7.94
C SER A 68 1.83 -11.78 6.47
N LEU A 69 1.16 -10.79 5.88
CA LEU A 69 1.47 -10.34 4.53
C LEU A 69 2.73 -9.47 4.53
N ALA A 70 2.93 -8.66 5.57
CA ALA A 70 4.12 -7.83 5.76
C ALA A 70 5.38 -8.71 5.83
N GLU A 71 5.36 -9.72 6.69
CA GLU A 71 6.41 -10.75 6.82
C GLU A 71 6.75 -11.33 5.45
N ARG A 72 5.76 -11.86 4.75
CA ARG A 72 5.99 -12.51 3.46
C ARG A 72 6.49 -11.55 2.38
N SER A 73 6.03 -10.30 2.42
CA SER A 73 6.43 -9.27 1.45
C SER A 73 7.89 -8.86 1.66
N ILE A 74 8.31 -8.70 2.91
CA ILE A 74 9.70 -8.39 3.27
C ILE A 74 10.61 -9.56 2.93
N GLU A 75 10.24 -10.81 3.25
CA GLU A 75 11.00 -12.00 2.85
C GLU A 75 11.22 -12.04 1.32
N LEU A 76 10.16 -11.82 0.54
CA LEU A 76 10.24 -11.83 -0.92
C LEU A 76 11.05 -10.67 -1.48
N TYR A 77 10.94 -9.49 -0.87
CA TYR A 77 11.75 -8.33 -1.25
C TYR A 77 13.22 -8.58 -0.95
N GLN A 78 13.54 -9.12 0.23
CA GLN A 78 14.90 -9.52 0.60
C GLN A 78 15.44 -10.63 -0.30
N GLN A 79 14.63 -11.57 -0.75
CA GLN A 79 15.06 -12.59 -1.73
C GLN A 79 15.34 -12.01 -3.12
N ARG A 80 14.62 -10.95 -3.53
CA ARG A 80 14.75 -10.34 -4.87
C ARG A 80 15.78 -9.22 -4.94
N HIS A 81 15.92 -8.47 -3.86
CA HIS A 81 16.69 -7.23 -3.78
C HIS A 81 17.76 -7.26 -2.69
N GLY A 82 17.70 -8.21 -1.76
CA GLY A 82 18.87 -8.53 -0.95
C GLY A 82 19.97 -8.86 -1.95
N ASN A 83 21.03 -8.05 -1.88
CA ASN A 83 22.15 -8.10 -2.79
C ASN A 83 22.53 -9.54 -3.12
N GLY A 84 23.13 -9.76 -4.30
CA GLY A 84 23.69 -11.06 -4.69
C GLY A 84 24.73 -11.66 -3.72
N ASN A 85 24.83 -11.16 -2.49
CA ASN A 85 25.45 -11.72 -1.32
C ASN A 85 24.45 -12.55 -0.47
N PRO A 86 24.30 -13.85 -0.74
CA PRO A 86 23.46 -14.76 0.05
C PRO A 86 23.86 -14.83 1.54
N HIS A 87 25.06 -14.37 1.91
CA HIS A 87 25.48 -14.30 3.31
C HIS A 87 24.73 -13.21 4.08
N LEU A 88 24.64 -11.99 3.53
CA LEU A 88 23.89 -10.89 4.13
C LEU A 88 22.41 -11.26 4.30
N ALA A 89 21.80 -11.85 3.27
CA ALA A 89 20.41 -12.34 3.36
C ALA A 89 20.22 -13.41 4.45
N ALA A 90 21.20 -14.30 4.66
CA ALA A 90 21.16 -15.28 5.73
C ALA A 90 21.29 -14.63 7.11
N LEU A 91 22.16 -13.63 7.25
CA LEU A 91 22.35 -12.87 8.49
C LEU A 91 21.08 -12.08 8.85
N THR A 92 20.47 -11.35 7.91
CA THR A 92 19.22 -10.60 8.17
C THR A 92 18.07 -11.53 8.57
N ASN A 93 17.93 -12.69 7.91
CA ASN A 93 16.93 -13.69 8.29
C ASN A 93 17.20 -14.29 9.68
N ALA A 94 18.46 -14.52 10.04
CA ALA A 94 18.84 -15.00 11.36
C ALA A 94 18.52 -13.96 12.44
N GLN A 95 18.85 -12.68 12.20
CA GLN A 95 18.53 -11.57 13.08
C GLN A 95 17.02 -11.49 13.37
N GLN A 96 16.19 -11.55 12.32
CA GLN A 96 14.74 -11.50 12.46
C GLN A 96 14.17 -12.67 13.29
N LYS A 97 14.69 -13.89 13.08
CA LYS A 97 14.27 -15.06 13.88
C LYS A 97 14.59 -14.86 15.36
N CYS A 98 15.79 -14.36 15.69
CA CYS A 98 16.17 -14.06 17.06
C CYS A 98 15.31 -12.94 17.68
N GLN A 99 14.94 -11.91 16.90
CA GLN A 99 14.04 -10.86 17.39
C GLN A 99 12.62 -11.39 17.69
N ILE A 100 12.07 -12.26 16.85
CA ILE A 100 10.77 -12.91 17.11
C ILE A 100 10.86 -13.81 18.35
N GLU A 101 11.94 -14.59 18.48
CA GLU A 101 12.19 -15.42 19.65
C GLU A 101 12.27 -14.59 20.94
N MET A 102 12.98 -13.46 20.90
CA MET A 102 13.08 -12.51 22.01
C MET A 102 11.70 -12.01 22.43
N GLN A 103 10.85 -11.60 21.48
CA GLN A 103 9.48 -11.15 21.78
C GLN A 103 8.66 -12.26 22.45
N ASN A 104 8.74 -13.50 21.95
CA ASN A 104 8.04 -14.64 22.52
C ASN A 104 8.52 -14.98 23.94
N LEU A 105 9.83 -14.89 24.20
CA LEU A 105 10.41 -15.11 25.53
C LEU A 105 9.95 -14.04 26.53
N VAL A 106 9.95 -12.77 26.13
CA VAL A 106 9.46 -11.66 26.95
C VAL A 106 7.97 -11.84 27.27
N GLU A 107 7.16 -12.21 26.27
CA GLU A 107 5.73 -12.45 26.49
C GLU A 107 5.48 -13.65 27.42
N THR A 108 6.28 -14.71 27.28
CA THR A 108 6.22 -15.89 28.16
C THR A 108 6.54 -15.51 29.61
N ILE A 109 7.58 -14.70 29.85
CA ILE A 109 7.91 -14.20 31.19
C ILE A 109 6.80 -13.33 31.76
N ARG A 110 6.17 -12.50 30.93
CA ARG A 110 5.02 -11.67 31.36
C ARG A 110 3.87 -12.53 31.88
N GLN A 111 3.64 -13.70 31.28
CA GLN A 111 2.56 -14.61 31.63
C GLN A 111 2.92 -15.57 32.78
N ALA A 112 4.10 -16.18 32.73
CA ALA A 112 4.53 -17.24 33.65
C ALA A 112 5.37 -16.73 34.85
N GLY A 113 5.82 -15.48 34.79
CA GLY A 113 6.75 -14.90 35.76
C GLY A 113 8.22 -15.16 35.42
N PRO A 114 9.16 -14.41 36.03
CA PRO A 114 10.58 -14.53 35.75
C PRO A 114 11.14 -15.83 36.33
N MET A 115 11.66 -16.70 35.45
CA MET A 115 12.43 -17.89 35.83
C MET A 115 13.88 -17.75 35.36
N PRO A 116 14.87 -18.27 36.11
CA PRO A 116 16.29 -18.17 35.75
C PRO A 116 16.59 -18.67 34.33
N GLU A 117 15.90 -19.71 33.89
CA GLU A 117 16.02 -20.30 32.55
C GLU A 117 15.59 -19.31 31.45
N PHE A 118 14.51 -18.55 31.68
CA PHE A 118 14.05 -17.54 30.73
C PHE A 118 14.97 -16.31 30.68
N LEU A 119 15.50 -15.88 31.83
CA LEU A 119 16.48 -14.80 31.88
C LEU A 119 17.78 -15.17 31.15
N ALA A 120 18.21 -16.42 31.28
CA ALA A 120 19.36 -16.94 30.54
C ALA A 120 19.08 -17.04 29.03
N ALA A 121 17.89 -17.50 28.63
CA ALA A 121 17.48 -17.57 27.23
C ALA A 121 17.38 -16.18 26.57
N ILE A 122 16.82 -15.18 27.29
CA ILE A 122 16.81 -13.78 26.84
C ILE A 122 18.22 -13.29 26.63
N LYS A 123 19.10 -13.45 27.63
CA LYS A 123 20.49 -12.98 27.51
C LYS A 123 21.19 -13.62 26.31
N SER A 124 21.06 -14.93 26.13
CA SER A 124 21.66 -15.64 25.00
C SER A 124 21.10 -15.18 23.65
N THR A 125 19.80 -14.88 23.58
CA THR A 125 19.15 -14.37 22.36
C THR A 125 19.62 -12.95 22.06
N GLN A 126 19.80 -12.11 23.08
CA GLN A 126 20.35 -10.76 22.93
C GLN A 126 21.80 -10.80 22.44
N ASP A 127 22.65 -11.64 23.05
CA ASP A 127 24.04 -11.81 22.64
C ASP A 127 24.14 -12.27 21.17
N GLU A 128 23.20 -13.09 20.71
CA GLU A 128 23.13 -13.52 19.31
C GLU A 128 22.68 -12.40 18.36
N ILE A 129 21.69 -11.59 18.75
CA ILE A 129 21.29 -10.40 18.00
C ILE A 129 22.48 -9.45 17.84
N ASP A 130 23.18 -9.13 18.94
CA ASP A 130 24.32 -8.23 18.95
C ASP A 130 25.47 -8.74 18.04
N ARG A 131 25.69 -10.07 18.03
CA ARG A 131 26.68 -10.71 17.13
C ARG A 131 26.29 -10.57 15.66
N ILE A 132 25.03 -10.86 15.33
CA ILE A 132 24.55 -10.79 13.94
C ILE A 132 24.56 -9.33 13.46
N GLU A 133 24.22 -8.37 14.32
CA GLU A 133 24.29 -6.95 14.01
C GLU A 133 25.72 -6.49 13.70
N ALA A 134 26.71 -6.96 14.48
CA ALA A 134 28.11 -6.68 14.19
C ALA A 134 28.53 -7.24 12.83
N GLN A 135 28.10 -8.46 12.48
CA GLN A 135 28.39 -9.10 11.19
C GLN A 135 27.74 -8.36 10.02
N ILE A 136 26.48 -7.92 10.17
CA ILE A 136 25.79 -7.13 9.15
C ILE A 136 26.52 -5.80 8.91
N LYS A 137 27.04 -5.16 9.97
CA LYS A 137 27.76 -3.88 9.88
C LYS A 137 29.13 -3.98 9.19
N GLU A 138 29.72 -5.17 9.12
CA GLU A 138 31.00 -5.42 8.45
C GLU A 138 30.83 -5.71 6.94
N GLU A 139 29.62 -6.00 6.48
CA GLU A 139 29.33 -6.21 5.05
C GLU A 139 29.33 -4.89 4.27
N PRO A 140 29.85 -4.86 3.03
CA PRO A 140 29.92 -3.64 2.24
C PRO A 140 28.50 -3.13 1.91
N ASP A 141 28.19 -1.96 2.45
CA ASP A 141 26.99 -1.19 2.18
C ASP A 141 27.01 -0.69 0.73
N ASP A 142 26.11 -1.21 -0.11
CA ASP A 142 25.89 -0.69 -1.47
C ASP A 142 24.96 0.53 -1.47
N GLY A 143 24.56 1.00 -0.28
CA GLY A 143 23.71 2.16 -0.06
C GLY A 143 22.22 1.87 -0.19
N MET A 144 21.81 0.62 -0.37
CA MET A 144 20.39 0.25 -0.39
C MET A 144 19.96 -0.28 0.98
N GLU A 145 19.35 0.59 1.80
CA GLU A 145 18.71 0.15 3.04
C GLU A 145 17.61 -0.87 2.75
N MET A 146 17.78 -2.06 3.31
CA MET A 146 16.82 -3.15 3.17
C MET A 146 15.71 -2.99 4.21
N PRO A 147 14.44 -2.90 3.79
CA PRO A 147 13.35 -2.76 4.74
C PRO A 147 13.25 -4.03 5.60
N THR A 148 13.07 -3.82 6.90
CA THR A 148 12.86 -4.86 7.90
C THR A 148 11.37 -5.13 8.11
N LEU A 149 11.06 -6.21 8.84
CA LEU A 149 9.69 -6.47 9.29
C LEU A 149 9.17 -5.36 10.20
N ALA A 150 10.03 -4.81 11.07
CA ALA A 150 9.64 -3.70 11.94
C ALA A 150 9.25 -2.46 11.12
N ASP A 151 10.03 -2.13 10.09
CA ASP A 151 9.73 -1.02 9.17
C ASP A 151 8.40 -1.24 8.45
N ALA A 152 8.12 -2.48 8.06
CA ALA A 152 6.87 -2.84 7.40
C ALA A 152 5.66 -2.72 8.33
N ILE A 153 5.79 -3.16 9.59
CA ILE A 153 4.73 -3.05 10.59
C ILE A 153 4.46 -1.57 10.90
N GLU A 154 5.50 -0.78 11.13
CA GLU A 154 5.38 0.65 11.40
C GLU A 154 4.72 1.38 10.22
N GLU A 155 5.13 1.06 8.99
CA GLU A 155 4.53 1.66 7.79
C GLU A 155 3.06 1.25 7.64
N ILE A 156 2.71 -0.02 7.90
CA ILE A 156 1.32 -0.48 7.89
C ILE A 156 0.47 0.32 8.90
N GLU A 157 0.97 0.54 10.10
CA GLU A 157 0.28 1.32 11.14
C GLU A 157 0.15 2.79 10.75
N TYR A 158 1.21 3.38 10.16
CA TYR A 158 1.18 4.73 9.61
C TYR A 158 0.12 4.88 8.52
N LEU A 159 0.09 3.97 7.54
CA LEU A 159 -0.89 3.99 6.44
C LEU A 159 -2.31 3.83 6.97
N ARG A 160 -2.52 2.92 7.94
CA ARG A 160 -3.82 2.71 8.58
C ARG A 160 -4.29 3.98 9.29
N SER A 161 -3.44 4.58 10.11
CA SER A 161 -3.77 5.80 10.86
C SER A 161 -4.05 6.98 9.93
N SER A 162 -3.24 7.17 8.88
CA SER A 162 -3.41 8.23 7.88
C SER A 162 -4.71 8.11 7.09
N LEU A 163 -5.08 6.89 6.70
CA LEU A 163 -6.32 6.65 5.96
C LEU A 163 -7.57 6.79 6.84
N GLN A 164 -7.49 6.41 8.11
CA GLN A 164 -8.61 6.49 9.06
C GLN A 164 -8.80 7.88 9.68
N ASN A 165 -7.75 8.70 9.78
CA ASN A 165 -7.83 10.03 10.41
C ASN A 165 -8.79 10.96 9.64
N PRO A 166 -9.94 11.37 10.21
CA PRO A 166 -10.93 12.18 9.50
C PRO A 166 -10.42 13.57 9.10
N ASP A 167 -9.46 14.12 9.84
CA ASP A 167 -8.89 15.45 9.60
C ASP A 167 -7.72 15.43 8.60
N GLN A 168 -7.27 14.24 8.19
CA GLN A 168 -6.21 14.11 7.22
C GLN A 168 -6.66 14.59 5.84
N ASP A 169 -5.76 15.30 5.17
CA ASP A 169 -6.01 15.83 3.85
C ASP A 169 -6.49 14.75 2.85
N VAL A 170 -7.53 15.09 2.09
CA VAL A 170 -8.21 14.16 1.17
C VAL A 170 -7.32 13.81 -0.02
N GLU A 171 -6.44 14.72 -0.44
CA GLU A 171 -5.48 14.47 -1.51
C GLU A 171 -4.39 13.52 -1.05
N HIS A 172 -3.85 13.72 0.14
CA HIS A 172 -2.92 12.79 0.78
C HIS A 172 -3.50 11.37 0.89
N LYS A 173 -4.73 11.22 1.41
CA LYS A 173 -5.40 9.90 1.44
C LYS A 173 -5.56 9.28 0.05
N ARG A 174 -5.91 10.10 -0.95
CA ARG A 174 -6.05 9.62 -2.33
C ARG A 174 -4.73 9.13 -2.89
N ASN A 175 -3.63 9.83 -2.61
CA ASN A 175 -2.30 9.45 -3.06
C ASN A 175 -1.87 8.11 -2.48
N ILE A 176 -2.08 7.91 -1.16
CA ILE A 176 -1.87 6.60 -0.52
C ILE A 176 -2.67 5.52 -1.25
N LEU A 177 -3.98 5.73 -1.45
CA LEU A 177 -4.82 4.72 -2.10
C LEU A 177 -4.43 4.42 -3.55
N ALA A 178 -3.91 5.41 -4.29
CA ALA A 178 -3.47 5.21 -5.67
C ALA A 178 -2.24 4.29 -5.78
N HIS A 179 -1.48 4.12 -4.70
CA HIS A 179 -0.37 3.15 -4.62
C HIS A 179 -0.81 1.73 -4.25
N LEU A 180 -1.99 1.58 -3.63
CA LEU A 180 -2.51 0.29 -3.18
C LEU A 180 -3.55 -0.28 -4.17
N ILE A 181 -4.35 0.60 -4.79
CA ILE A 181 -5.46 0.24 -5.66
C ILE A 181 -5.16 0.66 -7.09
N HIS A 182 -5.36 -0.25 -8.05
CA HIS A 182 -5.34 0.07 -9.46
C HIS A 182 -6.64 0.77 -9.89
N ARG A 183 -7.80 0.14 -9.62
CA ARG A 183 -9.13 0.73 -9.85
C ARG A 183 -10.24 -0.03 -9.15
N ILE A 184 -11.37 0.63 -8.94
CA ILE A 184 -12.60 0.04 -8.41
C ILE A 184 -13.64 0.00 -9.54
N LYS A 185 -13.92 -1.19 -10.06
CA LYS A 185 -14.91 -1.40 -11.13
C LYS A 185 -16.30 -1.58 -10.55
N ILE A 186 -17.24 -0.74 -10.98
CA ILE A 186 -18.63 -0.77 -10.51
C ILE A 186 -19.54 -1.25 -11.64
N PRO A 187 -20.08 -2.48 -11.57
CA PRO A 187 -21.07 -2.95 -12.52
C PRO A 187 -22.45 -2.35 -12.26
N PRO A 188 -23.37 -2.35 -13.25
CA PRO A 188 -24.74 -1.82 -13.10
C PRO A 188 -25.57 -2.54 -12.03
N ARG A 189 -25.24 -3.80 -11.73
CA ARG A 189 -25.84 -4.62 -10.67
C ARG A 189 -24.75 -5.45 -9.99
N GLY A 190 -24.95 -5.80 -8.72
CA GLY A 190 -24.01 -6.60 -7.94
C GLY A 190 -22.94 -5.80 -7.20
N HIS A 191 -21.88 -6.49 -6.79
CA HIS A 191 -20.79 -5.91 -6.00
C HIS A 191 -19.77 -5.19 -6.89
N GLY A 192 -19.08 -4.21 -6.33
CA GLY A 192 -17.91 -3.63 -6.98
C GLY A 192 -16.74 -4.63 -6.95
N GLU A 193 -15.91 -4.58 -7.97
CA GLU A 193 -14.68 -5.36 -8.06
C GLU A 193 -13.49 -4.43 -7.80
N LEU A 194 -12.67 -4.77 -6.82
CA LEU A 194 -11.45 -4.04 -6.50
C LEU A 194 -10.26 -4.67 -7.23
N GLU A 195 -9.67 -3.95 -8.17
CA GLU A 195 -8.38 -4.29 -8.75
C GLU A 195 -7.29 -3.55 -7.98
N TYR A 196 -6.29 -4.29 -7.53
CA TYR A 196 -5.27 -3.79 -6.63
C TYR A 196 -3.90 -4.30 -7.01
N TYR A 197 -2.85 -3.60 -6.58
CA TYR A 197 -1.48 -4.05 -6.82
C TYR A 197 -1.15 -5.25 -5.93
N ASP A 198 -0.30 -6.16 -6.40
CA ASP A 198 0.14 -7.29 -5.57
C ASP A 198 0.85 -6.76 -4.32
N PRO A 199 0.28 -6.96 -3.11
CA PRO A 199 0.86 -6.43 -1.88
C PRO A 199 2.30 -6.90 -1.67
N GLN A 200 2.62 -8.13 -2.10
CA GLN A 200 3.93 -8.75 -1.94
C GLN A 200 5.01 -8.05 -2.78
N GLN A 201 4.61 -7.34 -3.83
CA GLN A 201 5.52 -6.64 -4.73
C GLN A 201 5.55 -5.14 -4.43
N HIS A 202 4.40 -4.57 -4.05
CA HIS A 202 4.24 -3.14 -3.91
C HIS A 202 4.50 -2.62 -2.50
N LEU A 203 4.17 -3.37 -1.44
CA LEU A 203 4.36 -2.92 -0.05
C LEU A 203 5.84 -2.63 0.26
N PRO A 204 6.81 -3.49 -0.12
CA PRO A 204 8.22 -3.22 0.12
C PRO A 204 8.75 -1.98 -0.64
N MET A 205 8.23 -1.68 -1.83
CA MET A 205 8.59 -0.46 -2.56
C MET A 205 8.05 0.81 -1.91
N VAL A 206 6.89 0.73 -1.24
CA VAL A 206 6.33 1.85 -0.48
C VAL A 206 7.18 2.09 0.76
N ILE A 207 7.58 1.02 1.46
CA ILE A 207 8.43 1.08 2.67
C ILE A 207 9.85 1.59 2.32
N ALA A 208 10.51 1.01 1.31
CA ALA A 208 11.88 1.37 0.92
C ALA A 208 12.03 2.79 0.36
N LYS A 209 10.93 3.50 0.11
CA LYS A 209 10.93 4.88 -0.39
C LYS A 209 10.65 5.93 0.70
N LYS A 210 10.61 5.54 1.97
CA LYS A 210 10.43 6.44 3.13
C LYS A 210 11.39 7.64 3.08
N ASP A 211 12.64 7.45 2.64
CA ASP A 211 13.64 8.53 2.55
C ASP A 211 13.55 9.42 1.30
N ASN A 212 12.79 9.01 0.28
CA ASN A 212 12.68 9.73 -1.00
C ASN A 212 11.27 10.29 -1.30
N GLY A 213 10.51 10.64 -0.26
CA GLY A 213 9.44 11.63 -0.37
C GLY A 213 8.28 11.29 -1.31
N LEU A 214 7.89 10.03 -1.44
CA LEU A 214 6.74 9.64 -2.29
C LEU A 214 5.45 10.37 -1.93
N VAL A 215 5.23 10.63 -0.64
CA VAL A 215 3.98 11.26 -0.17
C VAL A 215 3.99 12.77 -0.37
N ASN A 216 5.16 13.37 -0.61
CA ASN A 216 5.33 14.83 -0.72
C ASN A 216 5.63 15.34 -2.13
N ASN A 217 5.97 14.49 -3.12
CA ASN A 217 6.53 14.94 -4.40
C ASN A 217 6.01 14.24 -5.67
N ILE A 218 4.70 14.06 -5.86
CA ILE A 218 4.18 13.63 -7.18
C ILE A 218 2.94 14.44 -7.57
N SER A 219 3.16 15.39 -8.50
CA SER A 219 2.10 15.94 -9.35
C SER A 219 1.54 14.84 -10.26
N PRO A 220 0.23 14.83 -10.58
CA PRO A 220 -0.36 13.79 -11.40
C PRO A 220 0.27 13.79 -12.80
N GLY A 221 1.12 12.79 -13.07
CA GLY A 221 1.69 12.56 -14.38
C GLY A 221 0.59 12.40 -15.41
N ARG A 222 0.50 13.35 -16.36
CA ARG A 222 -0.28 13.17 -17.58
C ARG A 222 0.30 11.98 -18.33
N SER A 223 -0.46 10.89 -18.42
CA SER A 223 -0.21 9.82 -19.37
C SER A 223 -0.14 10.43 -20.79
N GLY A 224 0.99 10.23 -21.45
CA GLY A 224 1.32 10.80 -22.75
C GLY A 224 0.24 10.59 -23.80
N MET A 225 -0.06 11.67 -24.53
CA MET A 225 -0.60 11.59 -25.88
C MET A 225 0.52 11.06 -26.76
N SER A 226 0.31 9.86 -27.32
CA SER A 226 1.06 9.35 -28.45
C SER A 226 1.04 10.39 -29.58
N GLY A 227 2.22 10.71 -30.09
CA GLY A 227 2.43 11.67 -31.17
C GLY A 227 1.80 11.22 -32.48
N ASP A 228 1.17 12.18 -33.17
CA ASP A 228 0.87 12.10 -34.60
C ASP A 228 2.15 12.46 -35.38
N PRO A 229 2.54 11.70 -36.42
CA PRO A 229 3.70 12.03 -37.24
C PRO A 229 3.31 13.05 -38.33
N GLU A 230 4.15 14.08 -38.43
CA GLU A 230 4.55 14.83 -39.64
C GLU A 230 3.55 14.91 -40.82
N GLY A 231 2.82 16.03 -40.87
CA GLY A 231 2.22 16.55 -42.10
C GLY A 231 3.08 17.66 -42.68
N SER A 232 3.81 17.33 -43.75
CA SER A 232 4.61 18.19 -44.62
C SER A 232 3.91 19.51 -45.03
N ARG A 233 4.54 20.66 -44.75
CA ARG A 233 4.24 21.94 -45.40
C ARG A 233 5.18 22.15 -46.59
N THR A 234 4.63 22.19 -47.79
CA THR A 234 5.26 22.82 -48.96
C THR A 234 5.06 24.34 -48.90
N PRO A 235 6.05 25.17 -49.28
CA PRO A 235 5.87 26.61 -49.37
C PRO A 235 5.18 26.97 -50.69
N VAL A 236 4.17 27.82 -50.62
CA VAL A 236 3.55 28.48 -51.77
C VAL A 236 4.50 29.59 -52.24
N SER A 237 4.81 29.58 -53.54
CA SER A 237 5.32 30.75 -54.29
C SER A 237 4.14 31.52 -54.86
#